data_AF-A0A4Y8VNJ1-F1
#
_entry.id   AF-A0A4Y8VNJ1-F1
#
_cell.length_a   1.000
_cell.length_b   1.000
_cell.length_c   1.000
_cell.angle_alpha   90.00
_cell.angle_beta   90.00
_cell.angle_gamma   90.00
#
_symmetry.space_group_name_H-M   'P 1'
#
loop_
_entity.id
_entity.type
_entity.pdbx_description
1 polymer ?
#
loop_
_entity_poly.entity_id
_entity_poly.type
_entity_poly.pdbx_seq_one_letter_code
_entity_poly.pdbx_strand_id
1 'polypeptide(L)'
;MSLTVIAQRMGNTSFQRLVTGLVLSTLLVGCSSTKSNNVRVVDRNNAVAQRPTVTTGQYVVRPGDTMFSIAFRYGWDYKALAARNNIPTPYTIHPGQTIRFDGRPGSTSTAVVSNSSSAPSSSSKTTIIRRQANGTTTTTTTGSGAASTTVVPSVANKPAPAPLPPPGPAPTGWGWPSNGILIGKFSSNGSLNKGIDIAGDLGQPVLAASDGTVVYAGSGLRGYGELVIIKHSETYVSAYGHNRRLLVREGQQVKVGQTIAEMGSTGTDRVKLHFEIRRQGKPVDPLQFLPRR
;
A
#
# COMPACT_ATOMS: atom_id res chain seq x y z
N MET A 1 61.81 22.39 73.87
CA MET A 1 60.43 21.84 73.91
C MET A 1 59.48 22.97 73.59
N SER A 2 58.50 22.76 72.70
CA SER A 2 57.25 23.52 72.51
C SER A 2 56.73 23.29 71.08
N LEU A 3 55.68 22.48 70.93
CA LEU A 3 54.91 22.35 69.69
C LEU A 3 53.58 23.05 69.90
N THR A 4 53.41 24.23 69.32
CA THR A 4 52.17 25.01 69.43
C THR A 4 51.17 24.56 68.38
N VAL A 5 50.12 23.87 68.81
CA VAL A 5 49.02 23.42 67.94
C VAL A 5 48.11 24.61 67.61
N ILE A 6 48.05 25.00 66.33
CA ILE A 6 47.12 26.04 65.85
C ILE A 6 45.75 25.40 65.62
N ALA A 7 44.85 25.53 66.58
CA ALA A 7 43.45 25.11 66.44
C ALA A 7 42.66 26.13 65.61
N GLN A 8 42.50 25.88 64.30
CA GLN A 8 41.64 26.69 63.44
C GLN A 8 40.15 26.47 63.78
N ARG A 9 39.60 27.35 64.62
CA ARG A 9 38.16 27.39 64.94
C ARG A 9 37.37 27.95 63.76
N MET A 10 37.12 27.12 62.73
CA MET A 10 36.17 27.46 61.67
C MET A 10 34.78 27.64 62.27
N GLY A 11 34.22 28.85 62.18
CA GLY A 11 32.88 29.12 62.70
C GLY A 11 31.79 28.35 61.94
N ASN A 12 30.70 28.01 62.64
CA ASN A 12 29.57 27.27 62.05
C ASN A 12 29.05 27.90 60.75
N THR A 13 29.07 29.22 60.62
CA THR A 13 28.67 29.94 59.40
C THR A 13 29.60 29.69 58.21
N SER A 14 30.92 29.59 58.45
CA SER A 14 31.90 29.22 57.41
C SER A 14 31.76 27.76 57.03
N PHE A 15 31.55 26.86 58.00
CA PHE A 15 31.30 25.45 57.74
C PHE A 15 29.99 25.25 56.96
N GLN A 16 28.91 25.90 57.36
CA GLN A 16 27.61 25.83 56.68
C GLN A 16 27.69 26.37 55.25
N ARG A 17 28.42 27.48 55.01
CA ARG A 17 28.66 28.00 53.64
C ARG A 17 29.49 27.03 52.80
N LEU A 18 30.52 26.41 53.36
CA LEU A 18 31.35 25.41 52.68
C LEU A 18 30.53 24.16 52.33
N VAL A 19 29.69 23.68 53.25
CA VAL A 19 28.75 22.56 53.00
C VAL A 19 27.71 22.93 51.92
N THR A 20 27.10 24.11 51.95
CA THR A 20 26.17 24.52 50.88
C THR A 20 26.86 24.67 49.53
N GLY A 21 28.12 25.14 49.49
CA GLY A 21 28.92 25.19 48.26
C GLY A 21 29.24 23.80 47.73
N LEU A 22 29.60 22.86 48.61
CA LEU A 22 29.87 21.47 48.24
C LEU A 22 28.62 20.78 47.67
N VAL A 23 27.46 20.95 48.31
CA VAL A 23 26.18 20.38 47.88
C VAL A 23 25.69 21.00 46.55
N LEU A 24 25.95 22.30 46.33
CA LEU A 24 25.60 22.93 45.05
C LEU A 24 26.53 22.47 43.91
N SER A 25 27.81 22.21 44.19
CA SER A 25 28.75 21.64 43.22
C SER A 25 28.44 20.18 42.86
N THR A 26 27.97 19.35 43.80
CA THR A 26 27.61 17.95 43.49
C THR A 26 26.33 17.83 42.66
N LEU A 27 25.45 18.83 42.68
CA LEU A 27 24.26 18.91 41.82
C LEU A 27 24.55 19.26 40.36
N LEU A 28 25.75 19.79 40.03
CA LEU A 28 26.16 20.07 38.64
C LEU A 28 26.98 18.94 37.99
N VAL A 29 27.27 17.85 38.70
CA VAL A 29 27.91 16.65 38.11
C VAL A 29 26.85 15.80 37.39
N GLY A 30 26.26 16.38 36.35
CA GLY A 30 25.46 15.65 35.37
C GLY A 30 26.37 14.68 34.61
N CYS A 31 26.00 13.40 34.57
CA CYS A 31 26.83 12.35 33.99
C CYS A 31 27.18 12.61 32.52
N SER A 32 28.40 13.05 32.23
CA SER A 32 29.04 12.92 30.92
C SER A 32 29.42 11.46 30.67
N SER A 33 28.39 10.59 30.63
CA SER A 33 28.51 9.24 30.11
C SER A 33 28.66 9.34 28.59
N THR A 34 29.89 9.51 28.13
CA THR A 34 30.29 9.21 26.75
C THR A 34 30.21 7.70 26.56
N LYS A 35 28.97 7.19 26.49
CA LYS A 35 28.69 5.90 25.88
C LYS A 35 29.37 5.95 24.52
N SER A 36 30.36 5.08 24.31
CA SER A 36 31.02 4.94 23.01
C SER A 36 29.99 4.42 22.01
N ASN A 37 29.25 5.36 21.44
CA ASN A 37 28.56 5.16 20.19
C ASN A 37 29.67 5.04 19.16
N ASN A 38 30.15 3.81 18.99
CA ASN A 38 30.80 3.37 17.77
C ASN A 38 29.82 3.67 16.64
N VAL A 39 29.92 4.87 16.07
CA VAL A 39 29.26 5.24 14.83
C VAL A 39 29.86 4.29 13.82
N ARG A 40 29.13 3.21 13.53
CA ARG A 40 29.40 2.42 12.36
C ARG A 40 29.23 3.38 11.20
N VAL A 41 30.35 3.79 10.61
CA VAL A 41 30.38 4.32 9.26
C VAL A 41 29.87 3.16 8.40
N VAL A 42 28.55 3.14 8.20
CA VAL A 42 27.94 2.27 7.22
C VAL A 42 28.34 2.87 5.89
N ASP A 43 29.33 2.25 5.24
CA ASP A 43 29.61 2.49 3.84
C ASP A 43 28.29 2.47 3.08
N ARG A 44 27.93 3.61 2.47
CA ARG A 44 26.66 3.76 1.71
C ARG A 44 26.65 2.96 0.40
N ASN A 45 27.57 2.01 0.26
CA ASN A 45 27.82 1.21 -0.92
C ASN A 45 27.42 -0.27 -0.77
N ASN A 46 26.62 -0.64 0.24
CA ASN A 46 26.06 -1.99 0.30
C ASN A 46 24.56 -2.02 0.64
N ALA A 47 23.81 -2.71 -0.24
CA ALA A 47 22.40 -3.09 -0.18
C ALA A 47 21.47 -2.25 0.73
N VAL A 48 20.82 -1.23 0.15
CA VAL A 48 19.59 -0.65 0.73
C VAL A 48 18.57 -1.77 0.94
N ALA A 49 18.14 -1.97 2.18
CA ALA A 49 17.16 -2.99 2.53
C ALA A 49 15.86 -2.78 1.73
N GLN A 50 15.63 -3.67 0.76
CA GLN A 50 14.41 -3.67 -0.04
C GLN A 50 13.22 -3.76 0.92
N ARG A 51 12.31 -2.78 0.92
CA ARG A 51 11.00 -2.98 1.55
C ARG A 51 10.30 -4.06 0.70
N PRO A 52 10.10 -5.29 1.21
CA PRO A 52 9.54 -6.35 0.41
C PRO A 52 8.12 -5.95 0.01
N THR A 53 7.74 -6.28 -1.23
CA THR A 53 6.32 -6.31 -1.58
C THR A 53 5.65 -7.32 -0.65
N VAL A 54 4.51 -6.98 -0.06
CA VAL A 54 3.82 -7.87 0.88
C VAL A 54 3.28 -9.06 0.08
N THR A 55 3.96 -10.20 0.16
CA THR A 55 3.67 -11.45 -0.57
C THR A 55 2.90 -12.47 0.30
N THR A 56 2.75 -12.17 1.59
CA THR A 56 1.99 -12.94 2.58
C THR A 56 1.43 -11.98 3.63
N GLY A 57 0.34 -12.38 4.29
CA GLY A 57 -0.30 -11.62 5.37
C GLY A 57 -1.70 -11.11 5.03
N GLN A 58 -2.25 -10.31 5.95
CA GLN A 58 -3.61 -9.78 5.88
C GLN A 58 -3.67 -8.31 6.32
N TYR A 59 -4.68 -7.60 5.83
CA TYR A 59 -4.96 -6.20 6.16
C TYR A 59 -6.44 -6.01 6.49
N VAL A 60 -6.74 -5.31 7.58
CA VAL A 60 -8.11 -4.92 7.93
C VAL A 60 -8.39 -3.54 7.32
N VAL A 61 -9.38 -3.48 6.44
CA VAL A 61 -9.83 -2.27 5.73
C VAL A 61 -10.23 -1.18 6.72
N ARG A 62 -9.79 0.06 6.47
CA ARG A 62 -10.09 1.22 7.30
C ARG A 62 -11.06 2.17 6.57
N PRO A 63 -11.73 3.09 7.29
CA PRO A 63 -12.46 4.18 6.65
C PRO A 63 -11.57 4.95 5.67
N GLY A 64 -12.05 5.16 4.44
CA GLY A 64 -11.30 5.84 3.37
C GLY A 64 -10.28 4.97 2.60
N ASP A 65 -10.19 3.66 2.89
CA ASP A 65 -9.51 2.74 1.99
C ASP A 65 -10.39 2.34 0.80
N THR A 66 -9.76 2.13 -0.35
CA THR A 66 -10.38 1.56 -1.56
C THR A 66 -9.58 0.34 -1.97
N MET A 67 -10.16 -0.58 -2.75
CA MET A 67 -9.41 -1.74 -3.28
C MET A 67 -8.16 -1.28 -4.06
N PHE A 68 -8.28 -0.14 -4.76
CA PHE A 68 -7.16 0.51 -5.45
C PHE A 68 -6.11 1.04 -4.48
N SER A 69 -6.47 1.77 -3.43
CA SER A 69 -5.50 2.35 -2.50
C SER A 69 -4.74 1.27 -1.72
N ILE A 70 -5.43 0.20 -1.30
CA ILE A 70 -4.81 -0.98 -0.66
C ILE A 70 -3.85 -1.68 -1.63
N ALA A 71 -4.30 -2.01 -2.84
CA ALA A 71 -3.46 -2.68 -3.82
C ALA A 71 -2.22 -1.83 -4.18
N PHE A 72 -2.40 -0.52 -4.38
CA PHE A 72 -1.34 0.44 -4.65
C PHE A 72 -0.32 0.52 -3.50
N ARG A 73 -0.80 0.57 -2.24
CA ARG A 73 0.05 0.58 -1.03
C ARG A 73 0.99 -0.63 -0.98
N TYR A 74 0.47 -1.80 -1.33
CA TYR A 74 1.20 -3.07 -1.22
C TYR A 74 1.86 -3.52 -2.53
N GLY A 75 1.76 -2.76 -3.63
CA GLY A 75 2.38 -3.10 -4.92
C GLY A 75 1.69 -4.26 -5.66
N TRP A 76 0.39 -4.46 -5.40
CA TRP A 76 -0.48 -5.44 -6.05
C TRP A 76 -1.26 -4.82 -7.20
N ASP A 77 -1.65 -5.65 -8.16
CA ASP A 77 -2.73 -5.30 -9.08
C ASP A 77 -4.08 -5.42 -8.33
N TYR A 78 -4.93 -4.41 -8.44
CA TYR A 78 -6.19 -4.33 -7.70
C TYR A 78 -7.18 -5.44 -8.09
N LYS A 79 -7.14 -5.93 -9.34
CA LYS A 79 -8.01 -7.03 -9.80
C LYS A 79 -7.48 -8.36 -9.36
N ALA A 80 -6.15 -8.57 -9.43
CA ALA A 80 -5.53 -9.77 -8.86
C ALA A 80 -5.80 -9.87 -7.35
N LEU A 81 -5.75 -8.74 -6.62
CA LEU A 81 -6.07 -8.69 -5.20
C LEU A 81 -7.56 -8.93 -4.92
N ALA A 82 -8.46 -8.31 -5.69
CA ALA A 82 -9.90 -8.53 -5.56
C ALA A 82 -10.29 -9.99 -5.87
N ALA A 83 -9.75 -10.57 -6.96
CA ALA A 83 -9.96 -11.97 -7.33
C ALA A 83 -9.42 -12.93 -6.25
N ARG A 84 -8.23 -12.67 -5.68
CA ARG A 84 -7.69 -13.47 -4.56
C ARG A 84 -8.60 -13.48 -3.33
N ASN A 85 -9.39 -12.42 -3.15
CA ASN A 85 -10.29 -12.25 -2.02
C ASN A 85 -11.77 -12.50 -2.37
N ASN A 86 -12.06 -13.04 -3.56
CA ASN A 86 -13.42 -13.28 -4.07
C ASN A 86 -14.33 -12.03 -4.07
N ILE A 87 -13.75 -10.84 -4.30
CA ILE A 87 -14.48 -9.57 -4.34
C ILE A 87 -14.85 -9.27 -5.80
N PRO A 88 -16.14 -9.34 -6.19
CA PRO A 88 -16.58 -9.07 -7.55
C PRO A 88 -16.55 -7.56 -7.87
N THR A 89 -16.68 -7.22 -9.15
CA THR A 89 -17.00 -5.85 -9.61
C THR A 89 -18.28 -5.35 -8.92
N PRO A 90 -18.34 -4.09 -8.43
CA PRO A 90 -17.43 -2.98 -8.70
C PRO A 90 -16.22 -2.86 -7.74
N TYR A 91 -15.81 -3.95 -7.09
CA TYR A 91 -14.67 -4.00 -6.16
C TYR A 91 -14.87 -3.25 -4.83
N THR A 92 -16.13 -3.09 -4.42
CA THR A 92 -16.52 -2.51 -3.12
C THR A 92 -15.89 -3.29 -1.97
N ILE A 93 -15.37 -2.55 -0.99
CA ILE A 93 -14.90 -3.06 0.29
C ILE A 93 -15.48 -2.23 1.43
N HIS A 94 -15.56 -2.81 2.63
CA HIS A 94 -16.12 -2.16 3.80
C HIS A 94 -15.10 -2.10 4.96
N PRO A 95 -15.07 -1.04 5.78
CA PRO A 95 -14.25 -0.99 6.99
C PRO A 95 -14.45 -2.23 7.87
N GLY A 96 -13.37 -2.78 8.41
CA GLY A 96 -13.38 -4.03 9.17
C GLY A 96 -13.23 -5.31 8.32
N GLN A 97 -13.43 -5.25 7.00
CA GLN A 97 -13.20 -6.39 6.10
C GLN A 97 -11.70 -6.78 6.09
N THR A 98 -11.41 -8.08 6.02
CA THR A 98 -10.02 -8.57 5.92
C THR A 98 -9.66 -8.87 4.47
N ILE A 99 -8.54 -8.30 4.01
CA ILE A 99 -7.93 -8.51 2.69
C ILE A 99 -6.65 -9.32 2.85
N ARG A 100 -6.53 -10.42 2.12
CA ARG A 100 -5.38 -11.34 2.10
C ARG A 100 -4.45 -11.03 0.92
N PHE A 101 -3.14 -11.19 1.15
CA PHE A 101 -2.08 -10.99 0.15
C PHE A 101 -1.26 -12.27 -0.09
N ASP A 102 -1.82 -13.44 0.20
CA ASP A 102 -1.14 -14.72 0.02
C ASP A 102 -1.11 -15.15 -1.45
N GLY A 103 -0.04 -15.85 -1.86
CA GLY A 103 0.02 -16.55 -3.15
C GLY A 103 -0.16 -15.67 -4.39
N ARG A 104 0.73 -14.68 -4.58
CA ARG A 104 0.71 -13.76 -5.72
C ARG A 104 0.75 -14.53 -7.06
N PRO A 105 -0.23 -14.33 -7.97
CA PRO A 105 -0.16 -14.87 -9.33
C PRO A 105 1.11 -14.37 -10.02
N GLY A 106 1.99 -15.28 -10.44
CA GLY A 106 3.29 -14.95 -11.03
C GLY A 106 4.44 -14.74 -10.03
N SER A 107 4.25 -15.02 -8.74
CA SER A 107 5.37 -15.36 -7.85
C SER A 107 5.58 -16.87 -7.96
N THR A 108 6.52 -17.31 -8.80
CA THR A 108 7.08 -18.67 -8.71
C THR A 108 7.71 -18.80 -7.33
N SER A 109 6.97 -19.39 -6.40
CA SER A 109 7.52 -19.87 -5.15
C SER A 109 8.51 -20.95 -5.51
N THR A 110 9.81 -20.65 -5.42
CA THR A 110 10.86 -21.67 -5.52
C THR A 110 10.62 -22.64 -4.38
N ALA A 111 9.94 -23.75 -4.67
CA ALA A 111 9.77 -24.82 -3.72
C ALA A 111 11.17 -25.36 -3.42
N VAL A 112 11.69 -25.03 -2.23
CA VAL A 112 12.77 -25.80 -1.63
C VAL A 112 12.22 -27.19 -1.37
N VAL A 113 12.48 -28.08 -2.32
CA VAL A 113 12.18 -29.50 -2.20
C VAL A 113 13.09 -30.04 -1.11
N SER A 114 12.55 -30.17 0.11
CA SER A 114 13.16 -30.96 1.16
C SER A 114 13.10 -32.43 0.73
N ASN A 115 14.18 -32.90 0.10
CA ASN A 115 14.38 -34.30 -0.22
C ASN A 115 14.47 -35.12 1.07
N SER A 116 13.39 -35.79 1.45
CA SER A 116 13.41 -36.87 2.43
C SER A 116 12.83 -38.13 1.79
N SER A 117 13.71 -38.88 1.12
CA SER A 117 13.43 -40.17 0.49
C SER A 117 13.41 -41.29 1.53
N SER A 118 12.27 -41.98 1.66
CA SER A 118 12.20 -43.33 2.20
C SER A 118 11.16 -44.16 1.42
N ALA A 119 11.50 -45.43 1.20
CA ALA A 119 10.98 -46.27 0.11
C ALA A 119 9.59 -46.91 0.41
N PRO A 120 8.92 -47.52 -0.59
CA PRO A 120 7.52 -47.94 -0.49
C PRO A 120 7.36 -49.40 -0.04
N SER A 121 6.18 -49.72 0.52
CA SER A 121 5.71 -51.09 0.73
C SER A 121 4.23 -51.25 0.36
N SER A 122 3.90 -52.43 -0.15
CA SER A 122 2.59 -52.87 -0.61
C SER A 122 1.56 -52.97 0.53
N SER A 123 0.25 -52.83 0.27
CA SER A 123 -0.56 -53.96 -0.21
C SER A 123 -2.01 -53.57 -0.49
N SER A 124 -2.64 -54.31 -1.40
CA SER A 124 -4.01 -54.16 -1.87
C SER A 124 -5.02 -54.87 -0.97
N LYS A 125 -6.27 -54.37 -0.92
CA LYS A 125 -7.48 -55.22 -0.80
C LYS A 125 -8.78 -54.48 -1.18
N THR A 126 -9.48 -55.07 -2.14
CA THR A 126 -10.85 -54.76 -2.55
C THR A 126 -11.86 -55.43 -1.63
N THR A 127 -12.96 -54.75 -1.28
CA THR A 127 -14.23 -55.39 -0.85
C THR A 127 -15.45 -54.62 -1.38
N ILE A 128 -16.46 -55.33 -1.86
CA ILE A 128 -17.71 -54.81 -2.46
C ILE A 128 -18.93 -55.26 -1.62
N ILE A 129 -19.80 -54.33 -1.18
CA ILE A 129 -21.20 -54.55 -0.70
C ILE A 129 -22.02 -53.25 -0.98
N ARG A 130 -23.37 -53.19 -0.91
CA ARG A 130 -24.42 -53.60 -1.88
C ARG A 130 -25.80 -53.04 -1.44
N ARG A 131 -26.76 -52.83 -2.38
CA ARG A 131 -28.22 -52.53 -2.21
C ARG A 131 -28.56 -51.09 -1.74
N GLN A 132 -29.49 -50.31 -2.36
CA GLN A 132 -30.92 -50.49 -2.72
C GLN A 132 -31.85 -50.70 -1.50
N ALA A 133 -33.10 -50.21 -1.42
CA ALA A 133 -33.90 -49.23 -2.19
C ALA A 133 -35.28 -48.99 -1.49
N ASN A 134 -36.09 -48.06 -2.04
CA ASN A 134 -37.57 -47.98 -2.00
C ASN A 134 -38.37 -47.53 -0.75
N GLY A 135 -39.58 -47.03 -1.06
CA GLY A 135 -40.60 -46.41 -0.20
C GLY A 135 -40.88 -44.97 -0.67
N THR A 136 -41.80 -44.63 -1.58
CA THR A 136 -43.19 -45.13 -1.80
C THR A 136 -43.99 -44.99 -0.48
N THR A 137 -45.11 -44.26 -0.40
CA THR A 137 -46.39 -44.50 -1.09
C THR A 137 -47.36 -43.32 -0.81
N THR A 138 -48.04 -42.80 -1.85
CA THR A 138 -49.50 -42.46 -1.93
C THR A 138 -50.11 -41.21 -1.25
N THR A 139 -50.64 -40.21 -2.01
CA THR A 139 -52.05 -39.99 -2.55
C THR A 139 -52.94 -39.25 -1.50
N THR A 140 -53.91 -38.34 -1.78
CA THR A 140 -54.95 -38.26 -2.82
C THR A 140 -55.69 -36.90 -2.83
N THR A 141 -56.22 -36.45 -4.00
CA THR A 141 -57.45 -35.60 -4.22
C THR A 141 -57.61 -34.23 -3.51
N THR A 142 -58.46 -33.28 -3.93
CA THR A 142 -59.02 -32.81 -5.23
C THR A 142 -59.76 -31.50 -4.91
N GLY A 143 -59.58 -30.43 -5.70
CA GLY A 143 -60.29 -29.16 -5.49
C GLY A 143 -60.21 -28.28 -6.72
N SER A 144 -61.36 -27.95 -7.32
CA SER A 144 -61.45 -27.28 -8.61
C SER A 144 -61.74 -25.77 -8.47
N GLY A 145 -61.17 -24.97 -9.36
CA GLY A 145 -61.82 -23.76 -9.88
C GLY A 145 -61.55 -22.44 -9.16
N ALA A 146 -60.58 -21.66 -9.67
CA ALA A 146 -60.74 -20.22 -9.92
C ALA A 146 -59.65 -19.75 -10.89
N ALA A 147 -60.03 -19.04 -11.95
CA ALA A 147 -59.07 -18.49 -12.90
C ALA A 147 -58.34 -17.26 -12.31
N SER A 148 -57.02 -17.18 -12.49
CA SER A 148 -56.26 -15.94 -12.34
C SER A 148 -55.02 -15.98 -13.23
N THR A 149 -55.07 -15.21 -14.31
CA THR A 149 -54.02 -15.09 -15.31
C THR A 149 -52.88 -14.21 -14.78
N THR A 150 -51.82 -14.80 -14.25
CA THR A 150 -50.56 -14.08 -13.96
C THR A 150 -49.35 -14.92 -14.33
N VAL A 151 -48.65 -14.45 -15.36
CA VAL A 151 -47.33 -14.84 -15.89
C VAL A 151 -46.44 -15.77 -15.03
N VAL A 152 -46.04 -16.89 -15.66
CA VAL A 152 -45.00 -17.83 -15.17
C VAL A 152 -43.63 -17.15 -15.11
N PRO A 153 -42.80 -17.37 -14.06
CA PRO A 153 -41.50 -16.72 -13.94
C PRO A 153 -40.47 -17.27 -14.93
N SER A 154 -39.86 -16.37 -15.72
CA SER A 154 -38.73 -16.72 -16.57
C SER A 154 -37.44 -16.82 -15.75
N VAL A 155 -37.02 -18.04 -15.46
CA VAL A 155 -35.66 -18.37 -15.05
C VAL A 155 -34.78 -18.54 -16.29
N ALA A 156 -33.50 -18.16 -16.15
CA ALA A 156 -32.42 -18.31 -17.14
C ALA A 156 -32.46 -17.41 -18.40
N ASN A 157 -31.78 -16.26 -18.29
CA ASN A 157 -30.45 -16.18 -18.91
C ASN A 157 -29.59 -15.07 -18.28
N LYS A 158 -28.72 -15.48 -17.36
CA LYS A 158 -27.57 -14.67 -16.92
C LYS A 158 -26.54 -14.71 -18.05
N PRO A 159 -26.11 -13.58 -18.63
CA PRO A 159 -25.01 -13.58 -19.59
C PRO A 159 -23.77 -14.18 -18.92
N ALA A 160 -23.15 -15.17 -19.57
CA ALA A 160 -21.85 -15.66 -19.14
C ALA A 160 -20.84 -14.49 -19.16
N PRO A 161 -19.88 -14.43 -18.22
CA PRO A 161 -18.82 -13.43 -18.29
C PRO A 161 -18.10 -13.54 -19.63
N ALA A 162 -18.10 -12.44 -20.41
CA ALA A 162 -17.38 -12.40 -21.66
C ALA A 162 -15.89 -12.72 -21.41
N PRO A 163 -15.21 -13.43 -22.33
CA PRO A 163 -13.77 -13.66 -22.23
C PRO A 163 -13.05 -12.32 -22.03
N LEU A 164 -12.09 -12.29 -21.10
CA LEU A 164 -11.33 -11.07 -20.80
C LEU A 164 -10.71 -10.53 -22.10
N PRO A 165 -10.94 -9.25 -22.45
CA PRO A 165 -10.23 -8.66 -23.58
C PRO A 165 -8.71 -8.70 -23.30
N PRO A 166 -7.89 -8.93 -24.34
CA PRO A 166 -6.44 -8.96 -24.18
C PRO A 166 -5.92 -7.65 -23.56
N PRO A 167 -4.74 -7.65 -22.92
CA PRO A 167 -4.18 -6.46 -22.28
C PRO A 167 -4.08 -5.31 -23.28
N GLY A 168 -5.00 -4.34 -23.17
CA GLY A 168 -5.11 -3.25 -24.14
C GLY A 168 -3.81 -2.45 -24.26
N PRO A 169 -3.59 -1.79 -25.43
CA PRO A 169 -2.48 -0.85 -25.60
C PRO A 169 -2.39 0.16 -24.45
N ALA A 170 -1.21 0.75 -24.27
CA ALA A 170 -1.13 1.95 -23.45
C ALA A 170 -2.06 3.03 -24.04
N PRO A 171 -2.75 3.84 -23.21
CA PRO A 171 -3.53 4.97 -23.70
C PRO A 171 -2.68 5.82 -24.66
N THR A 172 -3.18 6.07 -25.87
CA THR A 172 -2.58 7.04 -26.78
C THR A 172 -2.88 8.44 -26.26
N GLY A 173 -1.86 9.29 -26.14
CA GLY A 173 -2.01 10.62 -25.53
C GLY A 173 -1.71 10.62 -24.04
N TRP A 174 -0.50 10.20 -23.66
CA TRP A 174 0.08 10.62 -22.39
C TRP A 174 0.62 12.04 -22.54
N GLY A 175 0.32 12.91 -21.59
CA GLY A 175 0.80 14.28 -21.47
C GLY A 175 1.57 14.50 -20.17
N TRP A 176 2.41 15.53 -20.15
CA TRP A 176 3.15 15.89 -18.94
C TRP A 176 2.20 16.43 -17.85
N PRO A 177 2.31 15.96 -16.60
CA PRO A 177 1.40 16.34 -15.53
C PRO A 177 1.73 17.71 -14.89
N SER A 178 2.89 18.28 -15.22
CA SER A 178 3.24 19.68 -14.94
C SER A 178 4.32 20.15 -15.91
N ASN A 179 4.61 21.46 -15.94
CA ASN A 179 5.62 22.07 -16.81
C ASN A 179 6.97 22.31 -16.14
N GLY A 180 7.17 21.77 -14.94
CA GLY A 180 8.36 21.98 -14.13
C GLY A 180 9.61 21.21 -14.56
N ILE A 181 10.70 21.39 -13.82
CA ILE A 181 11.99 20.76 -14.08
C ILE A 181 12.05 19.37 -13.43
N LEU A 182 12.52 18.38 -14.17
CA LEU A 182 12.75 17.02 -13.66
C LEU A 182 13.91 16.99 -12.65
N ILE A 183 13.60 16.81 -11.37
CA ILE A 183 14.59 16.78 -10.27
C ILE A 183 14.84 15.37 -9.70
N GLY A 184 13.97 14.40 -10.00
CA GLY A 184 14.13 13.00 -9.61
C GLY A 184 13.71 12.07 -10.72
N LYS A 185 14.53 11.06 -11.01
CA LYS A 185 14.26 10.02 -12.00
C LYS A 185 13.79 8.73 -11.34
N PHE A 186 13.06 7.92 -12.11
CA PHE A 186 12.66 6.57 -11.73
C PHE A 186 13.89 5.69 -11.43
N SER A 187 13.78 4.84 -10.42
CA SER A 187 14.80 3.82 -10.12
C SER A 187 14.15 2.50 -9.73
N SER A 188 14.29 1.50 -10.61
CA SER A 188 13.86 0.12 -10.37
C SER A 188 14.62 -0.57 -9.24
N ASN A 189 15.87 -0.15 -9.00
CA ASN A 189 16.82 -0.89 -8.17
C ASN A 189 16.70 -0.43 -6.71
N GLY A 190 15.80 -1.08 -5.95
CA GLY A 190 15.72 -0.89 -4.49
C GLY A 190 14.68 0.11 -3.99
N SER A 191 13.73 0.56 -4.83
CA SER A 191 12.58 1.39 -4.41
C SER A 191 12.91 2.80 -3.88
N LEU A 192 14.04 3.40 -4.26
CA LEU A 192 14.36 4.79 -3.87
C LEU A 192 13.33 5.78 -4.44
N ASN A 193 13.08 5.74 -5.74
CA ASN A 193 12.05 6.52 -6.44
C ASN A 193 11.22 5.60 -7.35
N LYS A 194 9.90 5.52 -7.11
CA LYS A 194 8.96 4.67 -7.85
C LYS A 194 8.33 5.36 -9.08
N GLY A 195 8.70 6.62 -9.31
CA GLY A 195 8.23 7.48 -10.38
C GLY A 195 9.26 8.58 -10.64
N ILE A 196 8.80 9.71 -11.17
CA ILE A 196 9.61 10.92 -11.34
C ILE A 196 9.20 12.02 -10.36
N ASP A 197 10.15 12.86 -9.98
CA ASP A 197 9.89 14.09 -9.24
C ASP A 197 10.07 15.30 -10.16
N ILE A 198 9.06 16.16 -10.22
CA ILE A 198 9.07 17.39 -11.01
C ILE A 198 8.97 18.58 -10.05
N ALA A 199 9.98 19.45 -10.04
CA ALA A 199 10.00 20.67 -9.24
C ALA A 199 9.01 21.70 -9.79
N GLY A 200 8.41 22.51 -8.92
CA GLY A 200 7.46 23.54 -9.32
C GLY A 200 7.07 24.45 -8.17
N ASP A 201 6.12 25.34 -8.42
CA ASP A 201 5.71 26.39 -7.49
C ASP A 201 4.52 25.98 -6.62
N LEU A 202 4.42 26.57 -5.42
CA LEU A 202 3.36 26.24 -4.47
C LEU A 202 1.99 26.68 -5.04
N GLY A 203 1.15 25.71 -5.39
CA GLY A 203 -0.15 25.95 -6.02
C GLY A 203 -0.15 25.85 -7.53
N GLN A 204 0.97 25.54 -8.18
CA GLN A 204 1.03 25.29 -9.62
C GLN A 204 0.03 24.18 -10.01
N PRO A 205 -0.74 24.32 -11.10
CA PRO A 205 -1.70 23.30 -11.51
C PRO A 205 -1.01 21.98 -11.86
N VAL A 206 -1.53 20.90 -11.28
CA VAL A 206 -1.19 19.51 -11.63
C VAL A 206 -2.28 18.97 -12.55
N LEU A 207 -1.86 18.43 -13.69
CA LEU A 207 -2.73 18.01 -14.78
C LEU A 207 -2.82 16.48 -14.86
N ALA A 208 -3.97 15.96 -15.27
CA ALA A 208 -4.12 14.55 -15.60
C ALA A 208 -3.25 14.18 -16.81
N ALA A 209 -2.37 13.20 -16.64
CA ALA A 209 -1.44 12.76 -17.67
C ALA A 209 -2.11 11.97 -18.80
N SER A 210 -3.33 11.45 -18.62
CA SER A 210 -4.15 10.86 -19.70
C SER A 210 -5.62 10.80 -19.27
N ASP A 211 -6.52 10.47 -20.19
CA ASP A 211 -7.95 10.26 -19.92
C ASP A 211 -8.18 9.12 -18.92
N GLY A 212 -9.14 9.25 -18.01
CA GLY A 212 -9.45 8.18 -17.06
C GLY A 212 -10.47 8.53 -15.98
N THR A 213 -10.54 7.67 -14.96
CA THR A 213 -11.40 7.83 -13.78
C THR A 213 -10.55 7.89 -12.52
N VAL A 214 -10.82 8.84 -11.64
CA VAL A 214 -10.19 8.95 -10.32
C VAL A 214 -10.65 7.78 -9.45
N VAL A 215 -9.70 6.95 -9.00
CA VAL A 215 -9.94 5.77 -8.14
C VAL A 215 -9.42 5.94 -6.71
N TYR A 216 -8.81 7.09 -6.44
CA TYR A 216 -8.43 7.54 -5.11
C TYR A 216 -8.16 9.05 -5.10
N ALA A 217 -8.62 9.74 -4.06
CA ALA A 217 -8.28 11.14 -3.78
C ALA A 217 -8.20 11.36 -2.25
N GLY A 218 -7.00 11.57 -1.71
CA GLY A 218 -6.78 11.90 -0.29
C GLY A 218 -5.37 11.56 0.22
N SER A 219 -5.17 11.61 1.54
CA SER A 219 -3.86 11.47 2.20
C SER A 219 -3.65 10.18 3.03
N GLY A 220 -4.54 9.20 2.93
CA GLY A 220 -4.42 7.89 3.60
C GLY A 220 -3.27 6.99 3.09
N LEU A 221 -2.55 7.41 2.05
CA LEU A 221 -1.38 6.70 1.51
C LEU A 221 -0.06 7.33 1.97
N ARG A 222 0.51 6.76 3.03
CA ARG A 222 1.81 7.18 3.60
C ARG A 222 2.91 7.24 2.54
N GLY A 223 3.66 8.33 2.56
CA GLY A 223 4.76 8.61 1.63
C GLY A 223 4.36 9.44 0.42
N TYR A 224 3.07 9.67 0.17
CA TYR A 224 2.58 10.41 -1.00
C TYR A 224 1.94 11.77 -0.67
N GLY A 225 1.75 12.11 0.61
CA GLY A 225 0.99 13.31 0.98
C GLY A 225 -0.47 13.24 0.53
N GLU A 226 -1.03 14.37 0.11
CA GLU A 226 -2.29 14.39 -0.64
C GLU A 226 -2.07 13.82 -2.04
N LEU A 227 -2.80 12.76 -2.35
CA LEU A 227 -2.58 11.92 -3.53
C LEU A 227 -3.86 11.78 -4.36
N VAL A 228 -3.72 11.91 -5.68
CA VAL A 228 -4.72 11.45 -6.66
C VAL A 228 -4.20 10.18 -7.32
N ILE A 229 -5.06 9.18 -7.52
CA ILE A 229 -4.79 8.03 -8.41
C ILE A 229 -5.85 7.99 -9.51
N ILE A 230 -5.43 7.94 -10.77
CA ILE A 230 -6.31 7.84 -11.94
C ILE A 230 -6.11 6.47 -12.59
N LYS A 231 -7.21 5.76 -12.83
CA LYS A 231 -7.25 4.57 -13.70
C LYS A 231 -7.50 5.02 -15.13
N HIS A 232 -6.57 4.74 -16.02
CA HIS A 232 -6.69 5.04 -17.46
C HIS A 232 -7.17 3.82 -18.26
N SER A 233 -6.80 2.61 -17.82
CA SER A 233 -7.25 1.38 -18.46
C SER A 233 -7.26 0.21 -17.49
N GLU A 234 -7.58 -0.98 -18.00
CA GLU A 234 -7.44 -2.23 -17.28
C GLU A 234 -6.00 -2.56 -16.85
N THR A 235 -4.99 -1.94 -17.47
CA THR A 235 -3.57 -2.23 -17.23
C THR A 235 -2.80 -1.07 -16.63
N TYR A 236 -3.24 0.19 -16.84
CA TYR A 236 -2.51 1.39 -16.44
C TYR A 236 -3.25 2.25 -15.43
N VAL A 237 -2.53 2.63 -14.38
CA VAL A 237 -2.91 3.69 -13.42
C VAL A 237 -1.77 4.70 -13.32
N SER A 238 -2.08 5.96 -13.01
CA SER A 238 -1.10 6.98 -12.64
C SER A 238 -1.40 7.55 -11.26
N ALA A 239 -0.36 8.06 -10.59
CA ALA A 239 -0.46 8.64 -9.26
C ALA A 239 0.26 10.00 -9.19
N TYR A 240 -0.36 10.96 -8.50
CA TYR A 240 0.06 12.35 -8.39
C TYR A 240 0.14 12.70 -6.91
N GLY A 241 1.34 12.75 -6.35
CA GLY A 241 1.58 12.97 -4.92
C GLY A 241 2.14 14.35 -4.57
N HIS A 242 2.16 14.62 -3.27
CA HIS A 242 2.64 15.83 -2.60
C HIS A 242 1.83 17.10 -2.86
N ASN A 243 0.61 16.98 -3.38
CA ASN A 243 -0.26 18.11 -3.67
C ASN A 243 -0.58 18.92 -2.39
N ARG A 244 -0.89 20.23 -2.52
CA ARG A 244 -1.44 21.02 -1.40
C ARG A 244 -2.96 20.93 -1.30
N ARG A 245 -3.63 20.66 -2.43
CA ARG A 245 -5.08 20.63 -2.55
C ARG A 245 -5.50 19.70 -3.70
N LEU A 246 -6.53 18.91 -3.48
CA LEU A 246 -7.15 18.08 -4.52
C LEU A 246 -8.37 18.81 -5.09
N LEU A 247 -8.50 18.84 -6.42
CA LEU A 247 -9.61 19.49 -7.14
C LEU A 247 -10.61 18.47 -7.70
N VAL A 248 -10.33 17.18 -7.52
CA VAL A 248 -11.14 16.05 -7.98
C VAL A 248 -11.49 15.11 -6.84
N ARG A 249 -12.50 14.27 -7.05
CA ARG A 249 -12.99 13.27 -6.08
C ARG A 249 -12.99 11.87 -6.70
N GLU A 250 -13.03 10.83 -5.86
CA GLU A 250 -13.20 9.45 -6.33
C GLU A 250 -14.47 9.29 -7.19
N GLY A 251 -14.38 8.46 -8.24
CA GLY A 251 -15.42 8.24 -9.23
C GLY A 251 -15.48 9.28 -10.35
N GLN A 252 -14.82 10.43 -10.21
CA GLN A 252 -14.83 11.49 -11.22
C GLN A 252 -14.05 11.08 -12.49
N GLN A 253 -14.65 11.31 -13.66
CA GLN A 253 -13.96 11.21 -14.95
C GLN A 253 -13.12 12.46 -15.20
N VAL A 254 -11.95 12.28 -15.79
CA VAL A 254 -11.00 13.35 -16.13
C VAL A 254 -10.42 13.15 -17.53
N LYS A 255 -10.08 14.27 -18.18
CA LYS A 255 -9.43 14.31 -19.50
C LYS A 255 -7.95 14.63 -19.40
N VAL A 256 -7.16 14.18 -20.37
CA VAL A 256 -5.74 14.58 -20.51
C VAL A 256 -5.60 16.10 -20.48
N GLY A 257 -4.65 16.61 -19.71
CA GLY A 257 -4.43 18.05 -19.53
C GLY A 257 -5.42 18.77 -18.60
N GLN A 258 -6.46 18.10 -18.10
CA GLN A 258 -7.37 18.68 -17.10
C GLN A 258 -6.66 18.87 -15.75
N THR A 259 -6.83 20.03 -15.12
CA THR A 259 -6.33 20.26 -13.77
C THR A 259 -7.04 19.38 -12.74
N ILE A 260 -6.28 18.61 -11.97
CA ILE A 260 -6.78 17.66 -10.96
C ILE A 260 -6.38 18.01 -9.53
N ALA A 261 -5.31 18.79 -9.36
CA ALA A 261 -4.78 19.17 -8.06
C ALA A 261 -3.92 20.44 -8.17
N GLU A 262 -3.56 21.00 -7.02
CA GLU A 262 -2.59 22.09 -6.89
C GLU A 262 -1.31 21.54 -6.25
N MET A 263 -0.14 21.79 -6.85
CA MET A 263 1.15 21.28 -6.39
C MET A 263 1.50 21.81 -4.98
N GLY A 264 2.20 21.01 -4.19
CA GLY A 264 2.61 21.35 -2.83
C GLY A 264 3.82 20.59 -2.36
N SER A 265 3.94 20.47 -1.04
CA SER A 265 5.02 19.77 -0.33
C SER A 265 4.48 18.76 0.69
N THR A 266 3.24 18.29 0.56
CA THR A 266 2.64 17.44 1.61
C THR A 266 3.37 16.10 1.72
N GLY A 267 3.89 15.79 2.92
CA GLY A 267 4.67 14.57 3.15
C GLY A 267 6.05 14.53 2.47
N THR A 268 6.64 15.67 2.11
CA THR A 268 8.00 15.80 1.55
C THR A 268 8.71 17.07 2.04
N ASP A 269 9.96 17.30 1.64
CA ASP A 269 10.84 18.38 2.13
C ASP A 269 10.70 19.69 1.35
N ARG A 270 10.12 19.66 0.14
CA ARG A 270 10.07 20.79 -0.80
C ARG A 270 8.84 20.72 -1.69
N VAL A 271 8.54 21.83 -2.39
CA VAL A 271 7.47 21.82 -3.39
C VAL A 271 7.92 21.00 -4.61
N LYS A 272 7.16 19.94 -4.91
CA LYS A 272 7.34 19.09 -6.08
C LYS A 272 6.09 18.27 -6.34
N LEU A 273 5.91 17.82 -7.57
CA LEU A 273 4.99 16.73 -7.92
C LEU A 273 5.77 15.42 -7.94
N HIS A 274 5.31 14.42 -7.17
CA HIS A 274 5.71 13.03 -7.39
C HIS A 274 4.73 12.39 -8.38
N PHE A 275 5.22 11.92 -9.52
CA PHE A 275 4.41 11.30 -10.57
C PHE A 275 4.83 9.86 -10.84
N GLU A 276 3.93 8.91 -10.61
CA GLU A 276 4.13 7.50 -10.97
C GLU A 276 3.20 7.08 -12.11
N ILE A 277 3.69 6.17 -12.95
CA ILE A 277 2.85 5.30 -13.78
C ILE A 277 3.04 3.87 -13.28
N ARG A 278 1.95 3.11 -13.16
CA ARG A 278 2.01 1.68 -12.85
C ARG A 278 1.28 0.85 -13.89
N ARG A 279 1.92 -0.25 -14.28
CA ARG A 279 1.36 -1.29 -15.14
C ARG A 279 1.10 -2.55 -14.31
N GLN A 280 -0.16 -2.99 -14.24
CA GLN A 280 -0.58 -4.16 -13.45
C GLN A 280 -0.06 -4.10 -11.98
N GLY A 281 -0.25 -2.95 -11.34
CA GLY A 281 0.18 -2.68 -9.97
C GLY A 281 1.69 -2.45 -9.75
N LYS A 282 2.55 -2.77 -10.74
CA LYS A 282 4.01 -2.53 -10.67
C LYS A 282 4.37 -1.14 -11.21
N PRO A 283 5.19 -0.35 -10.52
CA PRO A 283 5.68 0.92 -11.05
C PRO A 283 6.61 0.71 -12.24
N VAL A 284 6.50 1.60 -13.22
CA VAL A 284 7.28 1.62 -14.47
C VAL A 284 7.82 3.03 -14.69
N ASP A 285 8.92 3.17 -15.44
CA ASP A 285 9.52 4.48 -15.74
C ASP A 285 8.54 5.37 -16.53
N PRO A 286 8.06 6.50 -15.95
CA PRO A 286 7.13 7.39 -16.64
C PRO A 286 7.71 8.03 -17.91
N LEU A 287 9.03 8.19 -17.99
CA LEU A 287 9.70 8.82 -19.14
C LEU A 287 9.60 8.01 -20.43
N GLN A 288 9.21 6.72 -20.34
CA GLN A 288 8.94 5.87 -21.50
C GLN A 288 7.56 6.12 -22.13
N PHE A 289 6.66 6.81 -21.41
CA PHE A 289 5.28 7.08 -21.83
C PHE A 289 5.08 8.56 -22.17
N LEU A 290 5.78 9.45 -21.48
CA LEU A 290 5.65 10.90 -21.66
C LEU A 290 6.28 11.36 -22.99
N PRO A 291 5.74 12.41 -23.65
CA PRO A 291 6.36 13.01 -24.82
C PRO A 291 7.77 13.52 -24.52
N ARG A 292 8.68 13.45 -25.49
CA ARG A 292 10.01 14.06 -25.36
C ARG A 292 9.87 15.58 -25.18
N ARG A 293 10.74 16.13 -24.34
CA ARG A 293 10.97 17.57 -24.11
C ARG A 293 12.43 17.86 -24.46
#